data_AF-A0A142FHR6-F1
#
_entry.id   AF-A0A142FHR6-F1
#
_cell.length_a   1.000
_cell.length_b   1.000
_cell.length_c   1.000
_cell.angle_alpha   90.00
_cell.angle_beta   90.00
_cell.angle_gamma   90.00
#
_symmetry.space_group_name_H-M   'P 1'
#
loop_
_entity.id
_entity.type
_entity.pdbx_description
1 polymer ?
#
loop_
_entity_poly.entity_id
_entity_poly.type
_entity_poly.pdbx_seq_one_letter_code
_entity_poly.pdbx_strand_id
1 'polypeptide(L)'
;VDIPDDLRLCHNVGYNRMMLPNLLEHETMAEVKQQASSWVPLVHKNCHPDTQVLLCSLFAPVCLERPIYPCRWMCEAVRDGCAPIMEAFGFPWPEMLTCDKFPEGEVCIAMTTPNATEVTKPTGNSP
;
A
#
# COMPACT_ATOMS: atom_id res chain seq x y z
N VAL A 1 -0.89 -17.85 -3.54
CA VAL A 1 -2.13 -17.95 -4.34
C VAL A 1 -2.16 -16.86 -5.38
N ASP A 2 -2.89 -17.04 -6.47
CA ASP A 2 -3.00 -16.00 -7.52
C ASP A 2 -3.97 -14.91 -7.07
N ILE A 3 -3.67 -13.66 -7.42
CA ILE A 3 -4.54 -12.51 -7.12
C ILE A 3 -5.67 -12.51 -8.14
N PRO A 4 -6.93 -12.69 -7.72
CA PRO A 4 -8.04 -12.73 -8.65
C PRO A 4 -8.45 -11.31 -9.07
N ASP A 5 -8.99 -11.19 -10.28
CA ASP A 5 -9.47 -9.92 -10.84
C ASP A 5 -10.55 -9.23 -9.98
N ASP A 6 -11.26 -10.01 -9.16
CA ASP A 6 -12.28 -9.53 -8.24
C ASP A 6 -11.72 -9.01 -6.90
N LEU A 7 -10.42 -9.17 -6.61
CA LEU A 7 -9.74 -8.49 -5.52
C LEU A 7 -9.41 -7.05 -5.94
N ARG A 8 -10.46 -6.22 -6.07
CA ARG A 8 -10.40 -4.86 -6.63
C ARG A 8 -9.32 -3.95 -6.05
N LEU A 9 -8.97 -4.13 -4.78
CA LEU A 9 -7.95 -3.32 -4.12
C LEU A 9 -6.56 -3.55 -4.72
N CYS A 10 -6.22 -4.80 -5.05
CA CYS A 10 -4.84 -5.22 -5.33
C CYS A 10 -4.63 -5.93 -6.67
N HIS A 11 -5.70 -6.12 -7.46
CA HIS A 11 -5.54 -6.53 -8.84
C HIS A 11 -4.73 -5.47 -9.62
N ASN A 12 -3.78 -5.92 -10.46
CA ASN A 12 -2.86 -5.08 -11.23
C ASN A 12 -1.92 -4.16 -10.42
N VAL A 13 -1.60 -4.49 -9.17
CA VAL A 13 -0.66 -3.70 -8.33
C VAL A 13 0.83 -3.93 -8.66
N GLY A 14 1.13 -4.67 -9.74
CA GLY A 14 2.51 -4.91 -10.22
C GLY A 14 3.03 -6.35 -10.03
N TYR A 15 2.25 -7.22 -9.40
CA TYR A 15 2.50 -8.66 -9.30
C TYR A 15 1.16 -9.41 -9.30
N ASN A 16 1.21 -10.73 -9.54
CA ASN A 16 0.01 -11.55 -9.74
C ASN A 16 -0.16 -12.69 -8.71
N ARG A 17 0.79 -12.85 -7.77
CA ARG A 17 0.72 -13.88 -6.71
C ARG A 17 0.98 -13.28 -5.34
N MET A 18 0.15 -13.66 -4.38
CA MET A 18 0.24 -13.27 -2.98
C MET A 18 0.38 -14.45 -2.03
N MET A 19 0.86 -14.21 -0.81
CA MET A 19 0.89 -15.22 0.25
C MET A 19 -0.40 -15.22 1.10
N LEU A 20 -0.77 -16.40 1.60
CA LEU A 20 -1.75 -16.62 2.66
C LEU A 20 -1.10 -17.52 3.74
N PRO A 21 -1.37 -17.29 5.05
CA PRO A 21 -2.09 -16.14 5.58
C PRO A 21 -1.36 -14.82 5.26
N ASN A 22 -2.11 -13.73 5.08
CA ASN A 22 -1.52 -12.42 4.81
C ASN A 22 -1.01 -11.74 6.10
N LEU A 23 -0.47 -10.52 6.00
CA LEU A 23 0.08 -9.81 7.17
C LEU A 23 -0.98 -9.32 8.16
N LEU A 24 -2.25 -9.54 7.84
CA LEU A 24 -3.41 -9.27 8.68
C LEU A 24 -4.06 -10.58 9.16
N GLU A 25 -3.36 -11.71 9.01
CA GLU A 25 -3.76 -13.04 9.48
C GLU A 25 -5.03 -13.60 8.81
N HIS A 26 -5.46 -13.03 7.68
CA HIS A 26 -6.53 -13.64 6.89
C HIS A 26 -6.03 -14.93 6.24
N GLU A 27 -6.75 -16.03 6.45
CA GLU A 27 -6.36 -17.35 5.96
C GLU A 27 -6.97 -17.69 4.60
N THR A 28 -8.07 -17.03 4.25
CA THR A 28 -8.83 -17.34 3.04
C THR A 28 -8.99 -16.15 2.11
N MET A 29 -9.06 -16.41 0.81
CA MET A 29 -9.33 -15.35 -0.18
C MET A 29 -10.70 -14.69 0.01
N ALA A 30 -11.67 -15.39 0.59
CA ALA A 30 -12.99 -14.82 0.89
C ALA A 30 -12.88 -13.70 1.94
N GLU A 31 -12.13 -13.95 3.03
CA GLU A 31 -11.85 -12.95 4.06
C GLU A 31 -11.07 -11.76 3.50
N VAL A 32 -10.00 -12.03 2.74
CA VAL A 32 -9.19 -10.98 2.10
C VAL A 32 -10.07 -10.09 1.23
N LYS A 33 -10.90 -10.67 0.37
CA LYS A 33 -11.80 -9.89 -0.51
C LYS A 33 -12.80 -9.06 0.28
N GLN A 34 -13.42 -9.64 1.30
CA GLN A 34 -14.40 -8.96 2.13
C GLN A 34 -13.77 -7.75 2.82
N GLN A 35 -12.65 -7.94 3.50
CA GLN A 35 -12.01 -6.88 4.28
C GLN A 35 -11.33 -5.82 3.39
N ALA A 36 -10.67 -6.24 2.30
CA ALA A 36 -10.03 -5.33 1.36
C ALA A 36 -11.04 -4.41 0.63
N SER A 37 -12.26 -4.89 0.38
CA SER A 37 -13.29 -4.11 -0.33
C SER A 37 -13.64 -2.79 0.38
N SER A 38 -13.58 -2.76 1.70
CA SER A 38 -13.83 -1.57 2.54
C SER A 38 -12.81 -0.45 2.32
N TRP A 39 -11.64 -0.75 1.74
CA TRP A 39 -10.55 0.20 1.52
C TRP A 39 -10.53 0.83 0.13
N VAL A 40 -11.26 0.24 -0.83
CA VAL A 40 -11.37 0.76 -2.21
C VAL A 40 -11.83 2.24 -2.24
N PRO A 41 -12.83 2.67 -1.43
CA PRO A 41 -13.22 4.08 -1.41
C PRO A 41 -12.09 5.04 -1.01
N LEU A 42 -11.22 4.65 -0.07
CA LEU A 42 -10.10 5.50 0.37
C LEU A 42 -9.07 5.67 -0.75
N VAL A 43 -8.75 4.59 -1.48
CA VAL A 43 -7.89 4.66 -2.67
C VAL A 43 -8.48 5.61 -3.71
N HIS A 44 -9.79 5.55 -3.96
CA HIS A 44 -10.47 6.47 -4.87
C HIS A 44 -10.51 7.93 -4.41
N LYS A 45 -10.34 8.22 -3.12
CA LYS A 45 -10.17 9.61 -2.64
C LYS A 45 -8.83 10.21 -3.04
N ASN A 46 -7.86 9.37 -3.42
CA ASN A 46 -6.56 9.79 -3.92
C ASN A 46 -5.86 10.79 -2.98
N CYS A 47 -5.95 10.56 -1.67
CA CYS A 47 -5.27 11.36 -0.64
C CYS A 47 -3.74 11.28 -0.75
N HIS A 48 -3.23 10.16 -1.25
CA HIS A 48 -1.80 9.94 -1.48
C HIS A 48 -1.61 8.91 -2.61
N PRO A 49 -0.60 9.05 -3.49
CA PRO A 49 -0.35 8.10 -4.58
C PRO A 49 -0.02 6.69 -4.08
N ASP A 50 0.65 6.58 -2.92
CA ASP A 50 1.12 5.29 -2.39
C ASP A 50 0.05 4.50 -1.61
N THR A 51 -1.16 5.05 -1.45
CA THR A 51 -2.21 4.44 -0.62
C THR A 51 -2.54 3.01 -1.05
N GLN A 52 -2.65 2.75 -2.36
CA GLN A 52 -2.93 1.42 -2.87
C GLN A 52 -1.82 0.43 -2.52
N VAL A 53 -0.55 0.83 -2.68
CA VAL A 53 0.60 -0.04 -2.41
C VAL A 53 0.77 -0.31 -0.92
N LEU A 54 0.57 0.70 -0.07
CA LEU A 54 0.57 0.50 1.38
C LEU A 54 -0.45 -0.57 1.77
N LEU A 55 -1.70 -0.43 1.31
CA LEU A 55 -2.76 -1.38 1.65
C LEU A 55 -2.49 -2.78 1.08
N CYS A 56 -2.04 -2.87 -0.17
CA CYS A 56 -1.76 -4.16 -0.81
C CYS A 56 -0.54 -4.88 -0.23
N SER A 57 0.43 -4.15 0.33
CA SER A 57 1.53 -4.78 1.06
C SER A 57 1.03 -5.61 2.26
N LEU A 58 -0.12 -5.25 2.86
CA LEU A 58 -0.71 -5.96 3.99
C LEU A 58 -1.78 -6.97 3.55
N PHE A 59 -2.67 -6.57 2.65
CA PHE A 59 -3.79 -7.41 2.19
C PHE A 59 -3.37 -8.49 1.20
N ALA A 60 -2.41 -8.17 0.33
CA ALA A 60 -1.95 -9.05 -0.74
C ALA A 60 -0.41 -9.13 -0.80
N PRO A 61 0.31 -9.38 0.30
CA PRO A 61 1.78 -9.41 0.33
C PRO A 61 2.37 -10.30 -0.77
N VAL A 62 3.46 -9.83 -1.39
CA VAL A 62 4.16 -10.55 -2.46
C VAL A 62 4.54 -11.95 -1.99
N CYS A 63 4.34 -12.95 -2.85
CA CYS A 63 4.64 -14.36 -2.55
C CYS A 63 6.16 -14.63 -2.49
N LEU A 64 6.78 -14.38 -1.34
CA LEU A 64 8.21 -14.60 -1.05
C LEU A 64 8.39 -15.51 0.18
N GLU A 65 9.60 -16.03 0.39
CA GLU A 65 9.93 -16.89 1.55
C GLU A 65 9.79 -16.18 2.90
N ARG A 66 10.05 -14.86 2.91
CA ARG A 66 9.89 -14.00 4.09
C ARG A 66 8.99 -12.82 3.73
N PRO A 67 8.09 -12.41 4.64
CA PRO A 67 7.27 -11.23 4.42
C PRO A 67 8.14 -9.97 4.36
N ILE A 68 7.80 -9.07 3.45
CA ILE A 68 8.39 -7.73 3.37
C ILE A 68 7.30 -6.72 3.71
N TYR A 69 7.57 -5.90 4.72
CA TYR A 69 6.65 -4.86 5.20
C TYR A 69 6.81 -3.57 4.36
N PRO A 70 5.79 -2.70 4.34
CA PRO A 70 5.93 -1.35 3.77
C PRO A 70 6.96 -0.55 4.56
N CYS A 71 7.65 0.39 3.93
CA CYS A 71 8.57 1.27 4.65
C CYS A 71 7.81 2.22 5.59
N ARG A 72 8.36 2.50 6.79
CA ARG A 72 7.74 3.41 7.78
C ARG A 72 7.42 4.78 7.19
N TRP A 73 8.38 5.40 6.51
CA TRP A 73 8.22 6.73 5.92
C TRP A 73 7.10 6.79 4.87
N MET A 74 6.85 5.69 4.13
CA MET A 74 5.76 5.63 3.16
C MET A 74 4.41 5.55 3.89
N CYS A 75 4.34 4.75 4.95
CA CYS A 75 3.15 4.71 5.80
C CYS A 75 2.82 6.08 6.39
N GLU A 76 3.83 6.79 6.91
CA GLU A 76 3.64 8.12 7.51
C GLU A 76 3.13 9.13 6.47
N ALA A 77 3.73 9.15 5.27
CA ALA A 77 3.28 10.01 4.19
C ALA A 77 1.82 9.73 3.79
N VAL A 78 1.43 8.45 3.68
CA VAL A 78 0.04 8.07 3.39
C VAL A 78 -0.89 8.44 4.55
N ARG A 79 -0.49 8.18 5.80
CA ARG A 79 -1.26 8.55 7.00
C ARG A 79 -1.53 10.05 7.02
N ASP A 80 -0.51 10.86 6.80
CA ASP A 80 -0.63 12.32 6.88
C ASP A 80 -1.58 12.88 5.81
N GLY A 81 -1.61 12.28 4.61
CA GLY A 81 -2.56 12.63 3.55
C GLY A 81 -3.98 12.06 3.76
N CYS A 82 -4.11 10.85 4.29
CA CYS A 82 -5.37 10.10 4.30
C CYS A 82 -6.11 10.13 5.63
N ALA A 83 -5.43 10.24 6.77
CA ALA A 83 -6.06 10.25 8.09
C ALA A 83 -7.07 11.40 8.26
N PRO A 84 -6.80 12.65 7.84
CA PRO A 84 -7.78 13.73 7.93
C PRO A 84 -9.06 13.44 7.12
N ILE A 85 -8.93 12.75 5.98
CA ILE A 85 -10.09 12.32 5.19
C ILE A 85 -10.89 11.27 5.95
N MET A 86 -10.23 10.26 6.53
CA MET A 86 -10.91 9.23 7.31
C MET A 86 -11.65 9.82 8.52
N GLU A 87 -11.00 10.73 9.26
CA GLU A 87 -11.56 11.41 10.42
C GLU A 87 -12.79 12.24 10.06
N ALA A 88 -12.79 12.91 8.90
CA ALA A 88 -13.95 13.66 8.41
C ALA A 88 -15.18 12.77 8.15
N PHE A 89 -15.00 11.47 7.94
CA PHE A 89 -16.06 10.47 7.83
C PHE A 89 -16.28 9.67 9.12
N GLY A 90 -15.65 10.05 10.23
CA GLY A 90 -15.81 9.41 11.54
C GLY A 90 -15.01 8.11 11.71
N PHE A 91 -14.01 7.86 10.87
CA PHE A 91 -13.14 6.69 10.97
C PHE A 91 -11.75 7.09 11.47
N PRO A 92 -11.26 6.54 12.60
CA PRO A 92 -9.89 6.77 13.03
C PRO A 92 -8.90 6.03 12.11
N TRP A 93 -7.64 6.47 12.12
CA TRP A 93 -6.56 5.70 11.51
C TRP A 93 -6.41 4.34 12.22
N PRO A 94 -6.48 3.19 11.51
CA PRO A 94 -6.58 1.89 12.15
C PRO A 94 -5.23 1.39 12.67
N GLU A 95 -5.28 0.53 13.69
CA GLU A 95 -4.08 -0.02 14.33
C GLU A 95 -3.21 -0.88 13.40
N MET A 96 -3.82 -1.49 12.37
CA MET A 96 -3.08 -2.26 11.36
C MET A 96 -2.19 -1.37 10.47
N LEU A 97 -2.44 -0.06 10.44
CA LEU A 97 -1.66 0.94 9.71
C LEU A 97 -0.81 1.81 10.64
N THR A 98 -0.61 1.41 11.90
CA THR A 98 0.30 2.13 12.81
C THR A 98 1.74 2.03 12.29
N CYS A 99 2.31 3.15 11.84
CA CYS A 99 3.58 3.18 11.12
C CYS A 99 4.79 2.72 11.95
N ASP A 100 4.74 2.82 13.28
CA ASP A 100 5.80 2.33 14.17
C ASP A 100 6.02 0.80 14.07
N LYS A 101 5.02 0.06 13.59
CA LYS A 101 5.11 -1.39 13.32
C LYS A 101 5.98 -1.71 12.09
N PHE A 102 6.31 -0.70 11.28
CA PHE A 102 7.02 -0.87 10.01
C PHE A 102 8.50 -0.49 10.12
N PRO A 103 9.39 -1.10 9.30
CA PRO A 103 10.82 -0.88 9.37
C PRO A 103 11.27 0.50 8.84
N GLU A 104 12.36 1.02 9.40
CA GLU A 104 13.05 2.25 8.94
C GLU A 104 14.29 1.97 8.07
N GLY A 105 15.05 0.91 8.35
CA GLY A 105 16.38 0.66 7.76
C GLY A 105 16.62 -0.73 7.17
N GLU A 106 15.58 -1.57 7.13
CA GLU A 106 15.62 -2.88 6.47
C GLU A 106 15.01 -2.82 5.05
N VAL A 107 15.14 -3.89 4.27
CA VAL A 107 14.46 -4.01 2.97
C VAL A 107 12.95 -3.92 3.18
N CYS A 108 12.31 -2.94 2.54
CA CYS A 108 10.88 -2.65 2.69
C CYS A 108 10.23 -2.21 1.37
N ILE A 109 8.91 -2.29 1.27
CA ILE A 109 8.13 -1.94 0.06
C ILE A 109 7.86 -0.44 0.02
N ALA A 110 8.14 0.16 -1.14
CA ALA A 110 7.87 1.56 -1.45
C ALA A 110 7.75 1.80 -2.97
N MET A 111 6.94 2.78 -3.38
CA MET A 111 6.82 3.19 -4.81
C MET A 111 7.90 4.19 -5.24
N THR A 112 8.25 5.16 -4.37
CA THR A 112 9.26 6.19 -4.68
C THR A 112 10.11 6.51 -3.46
N THR A 113 11.44 6.40 -3.56
CA THR A 113 12.34 6.82 -2.49
C THR A 113 12.21 8.32 -2.20
N PRO A 114 12.35 8.79 -0.95
CA PRO A 114 12.37 10.23 -0.62
C PRO A 114 13.41 11.05 -1.42
N ASN A 115 14.47 10.39 -1.90
CA ASN A 115 15.53 11.00 -2.74
C ASN A 115 15.28 10.94 -4.25
N ALA A 116 14.11 10.48 -4.72
CA ALA A 116 13.72 10.62 -6.11
C ALA A 116 13.15 12.03 -6.39
N THR A 117 13.83 13.06 -5.88
CA THR A 117 13.61 14.44 -6.32
C THR A 117 14.30 14.61 -7.67
N GLU A 118 13.49 14.66 -8.72
CA GLU A 118 13.76 15.31 -10.01
C GLU A 118 15.10 15.00 -10.70
N VAL A 119 15.11 13.98 -11.57
CA VAL A 119 15.97 13.99 -12.77
C VAL A 119 15.10 13.87 -14.01
N THR A 120 14.35 14.93 -14.29
CA THR A 120 13.98 15.29 -15.67
C THR A 120 14.05 16.81 -15.79
N LYS A 121 15.28 17.31 -15.86
CA LYS A 121 15.53 18.66 -16.38
C LYS A 121 15.32 18.60 -17.90
N PRO A 122 14.41 19.38 -18.50
CA PRO A 122 14.27 19.42 -19.95
C PRO A 122 15.49 20.11 -20.52
N THR A 123 16.38 19.37 -21.16
CA THR A 123 17.42 19.95 -22.01
C THR A 123 16.78 20.28 -23.36
N GLY A 124 16.30 21.52 -23.49
CA GLY A 124 16.26 22.17 -24.79
C GLY A 124 17.69 22.47 -25.24
N ASN A 125 18.03 22.06 -26.46
CA ASN A 125 18.58 22.97 -27.47
C ASN A 125 18.65 22.27 -28.83
N SER A 126 17.99 22.90 -29.81
CA SER A 126 18.20 22.71 -31.24
C SER A 126 19.65 23.00 -31.64
N PRO A 127 20.06 22.45 -32.78
CA PRO A 127 20.58 23.26 -33.89
C PRO A 127 19.53 23.42 -35.00
#